data_AF-A0A061LX07-F1
#
_entry.id   AF-A0A061LX07-F1
#
_cell.length_a   1.000
_cell.length_b   1.000
_cell.length_c   1.000
_cell.angle_alpha   90.00
_cell.angle_beta   90.00
_cell.angle_gamma   90.00
#
_symmetry.space_group_name_H-M   'P 1'
#
loop_
_entity.id
_entity.type
_entity.pdbx_description
1 polymer ?
#
loop_
_entity_poly.entity_id
_entity_poly.type
_entity_poly.pdbx_seq_one_letter_code
_entity_poly.pdbx_strand_id
1 'polypeptide(L)'
;MTYIIPGALGRPDWLTRHLGQVPMLLLHIREHALPSLQANAEPRVSGSKEQTTAPLNIDPIDHADELWGEVCALAIDYADRSGDWKGLPDALDRQWRIATSAQFSVVGFSSSDPDRIYADVVDVTRYLIERAWTLAINQQYQIPVDELVASIQSARRRYPDAPSFAPHRHRCPKCLLHGVVPDYSESGEILALRCERCGARRNFGGE
;
A
#
# COMPACT_ATOMS: atom_id res chain seq x y z
N MET A 1 -39.34 -10.33 10.24
CA MET A 1 -39.15 -8.87 10.42
C MET A 1 -37.69 -8.67 10.79
N THR A 2 -36.83 -8.46 9.78
CA THR A 2 -35.38 -8.40 9.96
C THR A 2 -35.01 -6.96 10.30
N TYR A 3 -34.58 -6.72 11.53
CA TYR A 3 -34.06 -5.41 11.95
C TYR A 3 -32.72 -5.17 11.25
N ILE A 4 -32.72 -4.31 10.23
CA ILE A 4 -31.48 -3.79 9.66
C ILE A 4 -30.99 -2.68 10.59
N ILE A 5 -29.86 -2.91 11.27
CA ILE A 5 -29.20 -1.91 12.10
C ILE A 5 -28.75 -0.76 11.18
N PRO A 6 -29.17 0.50 11.39
CA PRO A 6 -28.90 1.62 10.48
C PRO A 6 -27.41 1.93 10.25
N GLY A 7 -26.50 1.42 11.09
CA GLY A 7 -25.06 1.54 10.92
C GLY A 7 -24.39 0.44 10.09
N ALA A 8 -25.04 -0.72 9.89
CA ALA A 8 -24.43 -1.88 9.26
C ALA A 8 -24.25 -1.71 7.73
N LEU A 9 -25.11 -0.93 7.07
CA LEU A 9 -25.03 -0.66 5.63
C LEU A 9 -23.86 0.27 5.27
N GLY A 10 -23.39 1.12 6.20
CA GLY A 10 -22.31 2.07 5.96
C GLY A 10 -20.92 1.56 6.33
N ARG A 11 -20.80 0.47 7.10
CA ARG A 11 -19.52 -0.08 7.56
C ARG A 11 -18.64 -0.62 6.42
N PRO A 12 -19.19 -1.34 5.42
CA PRO A 12 -18.43 -1.73 4.24
C PRO A 12 -17.84 -0.53 3.48
N ASP A 13 -18.68 0.47 3.17
CA ASP A 13 -18.23 1.70 2.49
C ASP A 13 -17.22 2.51 3.32
N TRP A 14 -17.38 2.52 4.64
CA TRP A 14 -16.40 3.10 5.57
C TRP A 14 -15.05 2.39 5.46
N LEU A 15 -15.03 1.06 5.50
CA LEU A 15 -13.80 0.28 5.37
C LEU A 15 -13.14 0.51 4.01
N THR A 16 -13.91 0.46 2.91
CA THR A 16 -13.41 0.74 1.56
C THR A 16 -12.76 2.12 1.46
N ARG A 17 -13.37 3.16 2.05
CA ARG A 17 -12.81 4.51 2.06
C ARG A 17 -11.49 4.61 2.83
N HIS A 18 -11.32 3.87 3.91
CA HIS A 18 -10.07 3.86 4.67
C HIS A 18 -8.99 3.06 3.96
N LEU A 19 -9.32 1.86 3.45
CA LEU A 19 -8.39 1.06 2.66
C LEU A 19 -7.91 1.81 1.41
N GLY A 20 -8.81 2.50 0.71
CA GLY A 20 -8.46 3.28 -0.49
C GLY A 20 -7.41 4.39 -0.27
N GLN A 21 -7.15 4.78 0.99
CA GLN A 21 -6.12 5.75 1.35
C GLN A 21 -4.73 5.15 1.49
N VAL A 22 -4.62 3.84 1.73
CA VAL A 22 -3.39 3.14 2.08
C VAL A 22 -2.30 3.29 1.01
N PRO A 23 -2.55 3.08 -0.30
CA PRO A 23 -1.50 3.15 -1.31
C PRO A 23 -0.77 4.48 -1.34
N MET A 24 -1.52 5.57 -1.23
CA MET A 24 -0.92 6.91 -1.27
C MET A 24 -0.32 7.34 0.04
N LEU A 25 -0.86 6.87 1.14
CA LEU A 25 -0.31 7.13 2.45
C LEU A 25 1.07 6.46 2.58
N LEU A 26 1.17 5.16 2.23
CA LEU A 26 2.43 4.43 2.29
C LEU A 26 3.49 4.99 1.34
N LEU A 27 3.12 5.30 0.09
CA LEU A 27 4.04 5.92 -0.85
C LEU A 27 4.56 7.27 -0.33
N HIS A 28 3.67 8.11 0.22
CA HIS A 28 4.04 9.41 0.76
C HIS A 28 4.95 9.29 1.99
N ILE A 29 4.65 8.38 2.92
CA ILE A 29 5.49 8.14 4.10
C ILE A 29 6.90 7.73 3.68
N ARG A 30 7.02 6.83 2.70
CA ARG A 30 8.31 6.40 2.15
C ARG A 30 9.02 7.51 1.39
N GLU A 31 8.28 8.37 0.69
CA GLU A 31 8.85 9.57 0.08
C GLU A 31 9.46 10.49 1.12
N HIS A 32 8.94 10.60 2.36
CA HIS A 32 9.56 11.39 3.45
C HIS A 32 10.87 10.81 3.99
N ALA A 33 11.14 9.52 3.79
CA ALA A 33 12.46 8.95 4.09
C ALA A 33 13.53 9.36 3.07
N LEU A 34 13.13 9.74 1.84
CA LEU A 34 14.04 10.14 0.76
C LEU A 34 14.63 11.58 0.87
N PRO A 35 13.93 12.65 1.28
CA PRO A 35 14.50 14.00 1.35
C PRO A 35 15.59 14.16 2.41
N SER A 36 15.73 13.22 3.36
CA SER A 36 16.91 13.15 4.23
C SER A 36 18.21 12.84 3.46
N LEU A 37 18.14 12.33 2.23
CA LEU A 37 19.29 12.18 1.32
C LEU A 37 19.67 13.49 0.61
N GLN A 38 18.74 14.44 0.47
CA GLN A 38 18.96 15.69 -0.29
C GLN A 38 19.19 16.93 0.59
N ALA A 39 18.81 16.90 1.87
CA ALA A 39 18.88 18.07 2.77
C ALA A 39 20.29 18.51 3.20
N ASN A 40 21.37 17.87 2.72
CA ASN A 40 22.76 18.34 2.92
C ASN A 40 23.41 18.90 1.63
N ALA A 41 22.61 19.30 0.64
CA ALA A 41 23.11 19.98 -0.56
C ALA A 41 23.40 21.49 -0.35
N GLU A 42 23.57 21.95 0.89
CA GLU A 42 24.26 23.22 1.15
C GLU A 42 25.78 22.95 1.17
N PRO A 43 26.59 23.70 0.39
CA PRO A 43 28.01 23.42 0.28
C PRO A 43 28.73 23.84 1.57
N ARG A 44 28.88 22.91 2.52
CA ARG A 44 29.87 23.06 3.59
C ARG A 44 31.24 22.71 3.04
N VAL A 45 32.03 23.76 2.81
CA VAL A 45 33.47 23.70 2.56
C VAL A 45 34.14 23.01 3.74
N SER A 46 34.59 21.77 3.56
CA SER A 46 35.67 21.16 4.35
C SER A 46 36.13 19.89 3.65
N GLY A 47 37.39 19.85 3.24
CA GLY A 47 37.97 18.77 2.44
C GLY A 47 37.86 17.39 3.11
N SER A 48 37.21 16.46 2.42
CA SER A 48 37.53 15.04 2.42
C SER A 48 36.89 14.40 1.18
N LYS A 49 37.61 13.49 0.51
CA LYS A 49 37.20 12.84 -0.75
C LYS A 49 36.34 11.59 -0.50
N GLU A 50 35.31 11.70 0.32
CA GLU A 50 34.34 10.61 0.51
C GLU A 50 32.92 11.20 0.50
N GLN A 51 32.14 10.81 -0.51
CA GLN A 51 30.71 11.08 -0.59
C GLN A 51 30.04 10.34 0.56
N THR A 52 29.87 10.99 1.72
CA THR A 52 29.08 10.44 2.81
C THR A 52 27.61 10.58 2.43
N THR A 53 27.01 9.49 1.97
CA THR A 53 25.55 9.36 1.84
C THR A 53 24.93 9.70 3.19
N ALA A 54 24.04 10.69 3.23
CA ALA A 54 23.36 11.02 4.49
C ALA A 54 22.59 9.79 5.00
N PRO A 55 22.60 9.51 6.32
CA PRO A 55 21.90 8.37 6.89
C PRO A 55 20.39 8.50 6.60
N LEU A 56 19.79 7.38 6.21
CA LEU A 56 18.34 7.27 6.03
C LEU A 56 17.65 7.68 7.33
N ASN A 57 16.58 8.48 7.24
CA ASN A 57 15.68 8.66 8.36
C ASN A 57 14.86 7.37 8.48
N ILE A 58 15.10 6.61 9.55
CA ILE A 58 14.53 5.28 9.74
C ILE A 58 13.08 5.39 10.22
N ASP A 59 12.72 6.44 10.97
CA ASP A 59 11.38 6.57 11.56
C ASP A 59 10.23 6.54 10.53
N PRO A 60 10.30 7.22 9.36
CA PRO A 60 9.27 7.07 8.35
C PRO A 60 9.24 5.69 7.69
N ILE A 61 10.38 5.02 7.54
CA ILE A 61 10.44 3.67 6.99
C ILE A 61 9.74 2.70 7.95
N ASP A 62 10.07 2.77 9.24
CA ASP A 62 9.46 1.94 10.27
C ASP A 62 7.94 2.17 10.34
N HIS A 63 7.47 3.42 10.27
CA HIS A 63 6.03 3.70 10.23
C HIS A 63 5.34 3.16 8.98
N ALA A 64 6.00 3.17 7.82
CA ALA A 64 5.46 2.59 6.59
C ALA A 64 5.40 1.07 6.68
N ASP A 65 6.45 0.45 7.21
CA ASP A 65 6.56 -1.00 7.34
C ASP A 65 5.60 -1.53 8.42
N GLU A 66 5.37 -0.80 9.51
CA GLU A 66 4.36 -1.10 10.54
C GLU A 66 2.95 -1.10 9.95
N LEU A 67 2.53 0.00 9.30
CA LEU A 67 1.21 0.10 8.67
C LEU A 67 1.04 -0.97 7.58
N TRP A 68 2.10 -1.25 6.82
CA TRP A 68 2.07 -2.28 5.79
C TRP A 68 1.94 -3.69 6.37
N GLY A 69 2.63 -3.97 7.48
CA GLY A 69 2.53 -5.22 8.23
C GLY A 69 1.10 -5.50 8.67
N GLU A 70 0.39 -4.50 9.19
CA GLU A 70 -1.01 -4.64 9.60
C GLU A 70 -1.96 -4.91 8.41
N VAL A 71 -1.77 -4.22 7.29
CA VAL A 71 -2.56 -4.45 6.06
C VAL A 71 -2.36 -5.88 5.57
N CYS A 72 -1.12 -6.35 5.54
CA CYS A 72 -0.79 -7.71 5.16
C CYS A 72 -1.34 -8.74 6.15
N ALA A 73 -1.26 -8.46 7.46
CA ALA A 73 -1.76 -9.34 8.50
C ALA A 73 -3.27 -9.57 8.37
N LEU A 74 -4.05 -8.52 8.08
CA LEU A 74 -5.50 -8.67 7.85
C LEU A 74 -5.79 -9.51 6.60
N ALA A 75 -5.02 -9.35 5.52
CA ALA A 75 -5.19 -10.13 4.30
C ALA A 75 -4.86 -11.61 4.53
N ILE A 76 -3.77 -11.90 5.26
CA ILE A 76 -3.36 -13.25 5.63
C ILE A 76 -4.37 -13.89 6.59
N ASP A 77 -4.81 -13.19 7.64
CA ASP A 77 -5.82 -13.70 8.58
C ASP A 77 -7.15 -14.00 7.88
N TYR A 78 -7.56 -13.16 6.92
CA TYR A 78 -8.73 -13.45 6.10
C TYR A 78 -8.54 -14.71 5.25
N ALA A 79 -7.42 -14.85 4.55
CA ALA A 79 -7.15 -16.03 3.72
C ALA A 79 -7.08 -17.32 4.54
N ASP A 80 -6.46 -17.28 5.72
CA ASP A 80 -6.39 -18.41 6.65
C ASP A 80 -7.78 -18.85 7.12
N ARG A 81 -8.58 -17.92 7.65
CA ARG A 81 -9.92 -18.22 8.17
C ARG A 81 -10.92 -18.63 7.10
N SER A 82 -10.81 -18.06 5.90
CA SER A 82 -11.71 -18.38 4.78
C SER A 82 -11.26 -19.62 4.00
N GLY A 83 -10.01 -20.07 4.18
CA GLY A 83 -9.38 -21.09 3.37
C GLY A 83 -9.04 -20.64 1.93
N ASP A 84 -9.20 -19.35 1.61
CA ASP A 84 -8.94 -18.77 0.29
C ASP A 84 -7.48 -18.30 0.13
N TRP A 85 -6.54 -19.24 0.32
CA TRP A 85 -5.12 -18.98 0.08
C TRP A 85 -4.78 -18.72 -1.39
N LYS A 86 -5.58 -19.27 -2.32
CA LYS A 86 -5.39 -19.08 -3.76
C LYS A 86 -5.80 -17.68 -4.23
N GLY A 87 -6.72 -17.03 -3.55
CA GLY A 87 -7.11 -15.65 -3.85
C GLY A 87 -6.13 -14.61 -3.31
N LEU A 88 -5.19 -15.00 -2.44
CA LEU A 88 -4.24 -14.10 -1.81
C LEU A 88 -3.25 -13.53 -2.86
N PRO A 89 -2.98 -12.22 -2.88
CA PRO A 89 -2.11 -11.64 -3.90
C PRO A 89 -0.65 -12.09 -3.82
N ASP A 90 -0.04 -12.40 -4.96
CA ASP A 90 1.39 -12.74 -5.08
C ASP A 90 2.33 -11.64 -4.53
N ALA A 91 1.83 -10.42 -4.41
CA ALA A 91 2.51 -9.31 -3.74
C ALA A 91 2.99 -9.70 -2.34
N LEU A 92 2.26 -10.55 -1.62
CA LEU A 92 2.64 -10.97 -0.28
C LEU A 92 3.92 -11.81 -0.24
N ASP A 93 4.25 -12.54 -1.31
CA ASP A 93 5.49 -13.34 -1.39
C ASP A 93 6.75 -12.48 -1.56
N ARG A 94 6.55 -11.20 -1.90
CA ARG A 94 7.61 -10.19 -2.02
C ARG A 94 7.75 -9.33 -0.77
N GLN A 95 7.31 -9.83 0.38
CA GLN A 95 7.40 -9.11 1.65
C GLN A 95 8.47 -9.71 2.56
N TRP A 96 9.09 -8.85 3.36
CA TRP A 96 9.96 -9.30 4.44
C TRP A 96 9.07 -9.97 5.51
N ARG A 97 9.45 -11.18 5.92
CA ARG A 97 8.67 -12.04 6.82
C ARG A 97 9.59 -12.55 7.93
N ILE A 98 9.16 -12.47 9.18
CA ILE A 98 9.86 -13.12 10.30
C ILE A 98 9.15 -14.43 10.62
N ALA A 99 9.88 -15.54 10.45
CA ALA A 99 9.44 -16.87 10.84
C ALA A 99 9.87 -17.15 12.29
N THR A 100 9.33 -16.42 13.27
CA THR A 100 9.57 -16.74 14.70
C THR A 100 8.26 -17.12 15.37
N SER A 101 8.11 -18.44 15.57
CA SER A 101 7.08 -19.17 16.31
C SER A 101 5.61 -18.80 16.04
N ALA A 102 4.94 -19.70 15.32
CA ALA A 102 3.48 -19.83 15.18
C ALA A 102 2.69 -18.71 14.45
N GLN A 103 3.24 -17.52 14.24
CA GLN A 103 2.54 -16.44 13.54
C GLN A 103 3.36 -15.87 12.38
N PHE A 104 2.87 -16.08 11.16
CA PHE A 104 3.38 -15.42 9.97
C PHE A 104 3.20 -13.91 10.13
N SER A 105 4.30 -13.16 10.25
CA SER A 105 4.25 -11.70 10.39
C SER A 105 5.03 -11.04 9.25
N VAL A 106 4.33 -10.22 8.46
CA VAL A 106 4.94 -9.32 7.49
C VAL A 106 5.43 -8.10 8.24
N VAL A 107 6.67 -7.72 7.96
CA VAL A 107 7.44 -6.73 8.74
C VAL A 107 8.00 -5.62 7.85
N GLY A 108 7.75 -5.65 6.55
CA GLY A 108 8.17 -4.62 5.61
C GLY A 108 8.24 -5.10 4.16
N PHE A 109 8.65 -4.20 3.27
CA PHE A 109 8.82 -4.47 1.84
C PHE A 109 10.16 -5.12 1.55
N SER A 110 10.22 -6.12 0.64
CA SER A 110 11.51 -6.64 0.15
C SER A 110 12.14 -5.79 -0.95
N SER A 111 11.31 -5.02 -1.68
CA SER A 111 11.72 -4.13 -2.75
C SER A 111 12.04 -2.74 -2.22
N SER A 112 13.02 -2.08 -2.83
CA SER A 112 13.28 -0.64 -2.67
C SER A 112 12.71 0.22 -3.80
N ASP A 113 12.23 -0.39 -4.89
CA ASP A 113 11.64 0.29 -6.05
C ASP A 113 10.24 0.85 -5.69
N PRO A 114 10.04 2.19 -5.71
CA PRO A 114 8.76 2.82 -5.38
C PRO A 114 7.60 2.38 -6.26
N ASP A 115 7.81 2.13 -7.56
CA ASP A 115 6.74 1.72 -8.47
C ASP A 115 6.29 0.29 -8.16
N ARG A 116 7.25 -0.60 -7.84
CA ARG A 116 6.97 -1.97 -7.41
C ARG A 116 6.23 -2.00 -6.07
N ILE A 117 6.69 -1.21 -5.11
CA ILE A 117 6.06 -1.07 -3.79
C ILE A 117 4.62 -0.58 -3.96
N TYR A 118 4.40 0.45 -4.77
CA TYR A 118 3.06 0.97 -5.02
C TYR A 118 2.14 -0.10 -5.63
N ALA A 119 2.60 -0.85 -6.63
CA ALA A 119 1.84 -1.95 -7.22
C ALA A 119 1.47 -3.02 -6.18
N ASP A 120 2.43 -3.46 -5.37
CA ASP A 120 2.21 -4.47 -4.32
C ASP A 120 1.17 -3.98 -3.29
N VAL A 121 1.25 -2.71 -2.88
CA VAL A 121 0.28 -2.12 -1.95
C VAL A 121 -1.11 -2.03 -2.58
N VAL A 122 -1.22 -1.64 -3.85
CA VAL A 122 -2.50 -1.59 -4.56
C VAL A 122 -3.13 -2.98 -4.64
N ASP A 123 -2.36 -4.01 -4.98
CA ASP A 123 -2.85 -5.37 -5.13
C ASP A 123 -3.44 -5.92 -3.82
N VAL A 124 -2.72 -5.78 -2.70
CA VAL A 124 -3.19 -6.24 -1.38
C VAL A 124 -4.37 -5.40 -0.88
N THR A 125 -4.34 -4.08 -1.09
CA THR A 125 -5.45 -3.22 -0.68
C THR A 125 -6.71 -3.52 -1.49
N ARG A 126 -6.59 -3.77 -2.79
CA ARG A 126 -7.70 -4.16 -3.66
C ARG A 126 -8.32 -5.49 -3.21
N TYR A 127 -7.48 -6.47 -2.89
CA TYR A 127 -7.94 -7.76 -2.33
C TYR A 127 -8.83 -7.56 -1.10
N LEU A 128 -8.42 -6.70 -0.16
CA LEU A 128 -9.20 -6.36 1.04
C LEU A 128 -10.47 -5.57 0.71
N ILE A 129 -10.42 -4.63 -0.24
CA ILE A 129 -11.59 -3.84 -0.68
C ILE A 129 -12.67 -4.73 -1.29
N GLU A 130 -12.29 -5.69 -2.14
CA GLU A 130 -13.22 -6.65 -2.75
C GLU A 130 -13.91 -7.53 -1.68
N ARG A 131 -13.29 -7.66 -0.51
CA ARG A 131 -13.78 -8.42 0.67
C ARG A 131 -14.30 -7.52 1.79
N ALA A 132 -14.39 -6.20 1.56
CA ALA A 132 -14.73 -5.23 2.60
C ALA A 132 -16.09 -5.50 3.22
N TRP A 133 -17.06 -6.00 2.44
CA TRP A 133 -18.36 -6.39 2.96
C TRP A 133 -18.24 -7.48 4.03
N THR A 134 -17.56 -8.58 3.72
CA THR A 134 -17.35 -9.70 4.65
C THR A 134 -16.57 -9.27 5.88
N LEU A 135 -15.47 -8.52 5.69
CA LEU A 135 -14.64 -8.01 6.77
C LEU A 135 -15.40 -7.05 7.68
N ALA A 136 -16.26 -6.19 7.13
CA ALA A 136 -16.99 -5.19 7.89
C ALA A 136 -18.12 -5.78 8.73
N ILE A 137 -18.84 -6.80 8.24
CA ILE A 137 -20.04 -7.33 8.92
C ILE A 137 -19.75 -8.50 9.86
N ASN A 138 -18.67 -9.24 9.64
CA ASN A 138 -18.36 -10.41 10.45
C ASN A 138 -17.70 -9.96 11.77
N GLN A 139 -18.34 -10.34 12.90
CA GLN A 139 -17.91 -9.99 14.25
C GLN A 139 -16.48 -10.41 14.56
N GLN A 140 -15.98 -11.48 13.94
CA GLN A 140 -14.60 -11.95 14.14
C GLN A 140 -13.56 -10.94 13.66
N TYR A 141 -13.89 -10.12 12.64
CA TYR A 141 -13.00 -9.10 12.11
C TYR A 141 -13.27 -7.72 12.68
N GLN A 142 -14.20 -7.57 13.63
CA GLN A 142 -14.55 -6.26 14.16
C GLN A 142 -13.33 -5.56 14.79
N ILE A 143 -12.61 -6.27 15.67
CA ILE A 143 -11.41 -5.75 16.33
C ILE A 143 -10.26 -5.52 15.31
N PRO A 144 -9.84 -6.52 14.50
CA PRO A 144 -8.78 -6.31 13.50
C PRO A 144 -9.03 -5.16 12.53
N VAL A 145 -10.29 -5.00 12.08
CA VAL A 145 -10.67 -3.91 11.17
C VAL A 145 -10.63 -2.56 11.87
N ASP A 146 -11.14 -2.46 13.09
CA ASP A 146 -11.14 -1.21 13.86
C ASP A 146 -9.70 -0.79 14.21
N GLU A 147 -8.83 -1.74 14.54
CA GLU A 147 -7.40 -1.53 14.79
C GLU A 147 -6.68 -1.02 13.53
N LEU A 148 -6.82 -1.72 12.39
CA LEU A 148 -6.21 -1.29 11.13
C LEU A 148 -6.67 0.13 10.73
N VAL A 149 -7.96 0.42 10.87
CA VAL A 149 -8.48 1.75 10.55
C VAL A 149 -7.93 2.81 11.52
N ALA A 150 -7.76 2.48 12.80
CA ALA A 150 -7.13 3.38 13.76
C ALA A 150 -5.68 3.68 13.38
N SER A 151 -4.92 2.69 12.90
CA SER A 151 -3.55 2.86 12.40
C SER A 151 -3.51 3.70 11.12
N ILE A 152 -4.41 3.48 10.16
CA ILE A 152 -4.54 4.33 8.95
C ILE A 152 -4.82 5.78 9.36
N GLN A 153 -5.72 6.02 10.32
CA GLN A 153 -6.03 7.36 10.81
C GLN A 153 -4.87 7.97 11.61
N SER A 154 -4.12 7.18 12.36
CA SER A 154 -2.92 7.60 13.07
C SER A 154 -1.85 8.06 12.07
N ALA A 155 -1.56 7.24 11.06
CA ALA A 155 -0.64 7.57 9.98
C ALA A 155 -1.11 8.82 9.21
N ARG A 156 -2.40 8.95 8.88
CA ARG A 156 -2.94 10.17 8.25
C ARG A 156 -2.74 11.43 9.09
N ARG A 157 -2.91 11.33 10.41
CA ARG A 157 -2.68 12.47 11.32
C ARG A 157 -1.20 12.84 11.41
N ARG A 158 -0.31 11.85 11.37
CA ARG A 158 1.15 12.05 11.38
C ARG A 158 1.67 12.62 10.05
N TYR A 159 1.02 12.27 8.94
CA TYR A 159 1.37 12.70 7.59
C TYR A 159 0.18 13.42 6.92
N PRO A 160 -0.18 14.64 7.38
CA PRO A 160 -1.39 15.34 6.93
C PRO A 160 -1.33 15.76 5.45
N ASP A 161 -0.12 15.99 4.92
CA ASP A 161 0.10 16.36 3.51
C ASP A 161 0.06 15.16 2.56
N ALA A 162 -0.11 13.95 3.11
CA ALA A 162 -0.27 12.76 2.30
C ALA A 162 -1.52 12.95 1.41
N PRO A 163 -1.42 12.69 0.10
CA PRO A 163 -2.57 12.77 -0.78
C PRO A 163 -3.64 11.77 -0.34
N SER A 164 -4.91 12.20 -0.24
CA SER A 164 -6.01 11.26 0.04
C SER A 164 -6.22 10.27 -1.11
N PHE A 165 -5.84 10.68 -2.32
CA PHE A 165 -5.89 9.94 -3.57
C PHE A 165 -4.66 10.29 -4.41
N ALA A 166 -4.25 9.40 -5.31
CA ALA A 166 -2.98 9.56 -6.02
C ALA A 166 -2.92 10.89 -6.78
N PRO A 167 -1.96 11.80 -6.47
CA PRO A 167 -1.71 12.96 -7.27
C PRO A 167 -1.05 12.47 -8.55
N HIS A 168 -1.88 12.29 -9.57
CA HIS A 168 -1.54 12.35 -10.99
C HIS A 168 -0.40 11.49 -11.57
N ARG A 169 0.41 10.73 -10.81
CA ARG A 169 1.50 9.89 -11.37
C ARG A 169 0.97 8.75 -12.24
N HIS A 170 -0.28 8.33 -12.01
CA HIS A 170 -0.92 7.23 -12.73
C HIS A 170 -2.19 7.67 -13.49
N ARG A 171 -2.32 8.92 -13.92
CA ARG A 171 -3.41 9.26 -14.85
C ARG A 171 -3.03 8.85 -16.27
N CYS A 172 -3.99 8.29 -17.02
CA CYS A 172 -3.84 8.05 -18.45
C CYS A 172 -3.35 9.35 -19.10
N PRO A 173 -2.16 9.39 -19.73
CA PRO A 173 -1.62 10.62 -20.31
C PRO A 173 -2.52 11.18 -21.43
N LYS A 174 -3.42 10.34 -21.96
CA LYS A 174 -4.37 10.70 -23.00
C LYS A 174 -5.70 11.26 -22.48
N CYS A 175 -6.27 10.68 -21.42
CA CYS A 175 -7.60 11.09 -20.94
C CYS A 175 -7.55 11.89 -19.64
N LEU A 176 -6.40 11.94 -18.96
CA LEU A 176 -6.10 12.78 -17.78
C LEU A 176 -7.10 12.70 -16.62
N LEU A 177 -8.01 11.73 -16.64
CA LEU A 177 -9.14 11.62 -15.72
C LEU A 177 -9.18 10.26 -15.01
N HIS A 178 -8.57 9.22 -15.58
CA HIS A 178 -8.66 7.85 -15.10
C HIS A 178 -7.28 7.29 -14.78
N GLY A 179 -7.24 6.42 -13.77
CA GLY A 179 -6.06 5.65 -13.41
C GLY A 179 -5.56 4.77 -14.56
N VAL A 180 -4.28 4.42 -14.50
CA VAL A 180 -3.70 3.33 -15.27
C VAL A 180 -3.45 2.16 -14.31
N VAL A 181 -3.81 0.96 -14.74
CA VAL A 181 -3.59 -0.30 -14.01
C VAL A 181 -2.45 -1.07 -14.67
N PRO A 182 -1.66 -1.86 -13.91
CA PRO A 182 -0.64 -2.70 -14.51
C PRO A 182 -1.26 -3.76 -15.42
N ASP A 183 -0.56 -4.03 -16.51
CA ASP A 183 -0.89 -5.01 -17.53
C ASP A 183 0.19 -6.08 -17.48
N TYR A 184 -0.18 -7.30 -17.11
CA TYR A 184 0.75 -8.37 -16.80
C TYR A 184 0.93 -9.33 -17.99
N SER A 185 2.11 -9.91 -18.14
CA SER A 185 2.36 -11.05 -19.03
C SER A 185 1.70 -12.32 -18.48
N GLU A 186 1.65 -13.37 -19.31
CA GLU A 186 1.27 -14.71 -18.85
C GLU A 186 2.20 -15.27 -17.76
N SER A 187 3.43 -14.74 -17.65
CA SER A 187 4.40 -15.06 -16.60
C SER A 187 4.28 -14.19 -15.34
N GLY A 188 3.33 -13.24 -15.29
CA GLY A 188 3.11 -12.35 -14.14
C GLY A 188 4.06 -11.15 -14.06
N GLU A 189 4.81 -10.85 -15.13
CA GLU A 189 5.66 -9.67 -15.22
C GLU A 189 4.84 -8.46 -15.69
N ILE A 190 5.12 -7.27 -15.15
CA ILE A 190 4.44 -6.04 -15.58
C ILE A 190 4.99 -5.63 -16.95
N LEU A 191 4.17 -5.73 -18.00
CA LEU A 191 4.51 -5.34 -19.37
C LEU A 191 4.24 -3.86 -19.63
N ALA A 192 3.12 -3.35 -19.10
CA ALA A 192 2.67 -1.98 -19.34
C ALA A 192 1.77 -1.46 -18.21
N LEU A 193 1.50 -0.15 -18.20
CA LEU A 193 0.36 0.42 -17.51
C LEU A 193 -0.74 0.72 -18.53
N ARG A 194 -1.92 0.14 -18.36
CA ARG A 194 -3.08 0.32 -19.24
C ARG A 194 -4.15 1.14 -18.55
N CYS A 195 -4.72 2.11 -19.25
CA CYS A 195 -5.94 2.75 -18.79
C CYS A 195 -7.17 1.91 -19.09
N GLU A 196 -8.00 1.67 -18.08
CA GLU A 196 -9.21 0.85 -18.19
C GLU A 196 -10.29 1.48 -19.09
N ARG A 197 -10.30 2.81 -19.25
CA ARG A 197 -11.31 3.52 -20.06
C ARG A 197 -10.82 3.96 -21.43
N CYS A 198 -9.62 4.53 -21.51
CA CYS A 198 -9.06 5.09 -22.75
C CYS A 198 -8.28 4.02 -23.56
N GLY A 199 -7.93 2.89 -22.93
CA GLY A 199 -7.13 1.82 -23.53
C GLY A 199 -5.65 2.18 -23.78
N ALA A 200 -5.22 3.41 -23.44
CA ALA A 200 -3.82 3.82 -23.63
C ALA A 200 -2.90 2.98 -22.75
N ARG A 201 -1.81 2.50 -23.34
CA ARG A 201 -0.78 1.70 -22.70
C ARG A 201 0.52 2.50 -22.61
N ARG A 202 1.20 2.39 -21.48
CA ARG A 202 2.57 2.87 -21.25
C ARG A 202 3.43 1.64 -20.99
N ASN A 203 4.21 1.23 -21.98
CA ASN A 203 5.08 0.05 -21.86
C ASN A 203 6.32 0.41 -21.02
N PHE A 204 6.88 -0.59 -20.35
CA PHE A 204 8.08 -0.43 -19.50
C PHE A 204 9.40 -0.83 -20.20
N GLY A 205 9.38 -1.09 -21.51
CA GLY A 205 10.59 -1.43 -22.27
C GLY A 205 10.59 -0.96 -23.73
N GLY A 206 11.68 -0.30 -24.14
CA GLY A 206 12.14 -0.24 -25.53
C GLY A 206 12.28 1.13 -26.21
N GLU A 207 13.00 2.09 -25.60
CA GLU A 207 13.93 3.11 -26.16
C GLU A 207 14.01 4.36 -25.25
#